data_AF-J9EP57-F1
#
_entry.id   AF-J9EP57-F1
#
_cell.length_a   1.000
_cell.length_b   1.000
_cell.length_c   1.000
_cell.angle_alpha   90.00
_cell.angle_beta   90.00
_cell.angle_gamma   90.00
#
_symmetry.space_group_name_H-M   'P 1'
#
loop_
_entity.id
_entity.type
_entity.pdbx_description
1 polymer ?
#
loop_
_entity_poly.entity_id
_entity_poly.type
_entity_poly.pdbx_seq_one_letter_code
_entity_poly.pdbx_strand_id
1 'polypeptide(L)' 'MQKLIDLSIPDNPRTLHQLLQDCQEVLRLGVRTGHPRFFNQISCGLDLVSMAGEWLTATANTNMYDFSTSFIDYIKIK' A
#
# COMPACT_ATOMS: atom_id res chain seq x y z
N MET A 1 19.28 1.50 6.63
CA MET A 1 18.32 1.29 5.53
C MET A 1 18.95 1.44 4.16
N GLN A 2 19.54 2.59 3.80
CA GLN A 2 20.13 2.81 2.46
C GLN A 2 21.24 1.81 2.06
N LYS A 3 21.89 1.14 3.03
CA LYS A 3 22.84 0.05 2.79
C LYS A 3 22.20 -1.31 2.47
N LEU A 4 20.88 -1.44 2.68
CA LEU A 4 20.13 -2.70 2.58
C LEU A 4 19.22 -2.74 1.34
N ILE A 5 18.79 -1.57 0.85
CA ILE A 5 17.95 -1.45 -0.35
C ILE A 5 18.34 -0.17 -1.10
N ASP A 6 18.41 -0.27 -2.42
CA ASP A 6 18.63 0.86 -3.33
C ASP A 6 17.31 1.63 -3.50
N LEU A 7 17.32 2.91 -3.13
CA LEU A 7 16.16 3.81 -3.23
C LEU A 7 16.38 4.92 -4.28
N SER A 8 17.43 4.80 -5.10
CA SER A 8 17.65 5.74 -6.21
C SER A 8 16.55 5.61 -7.26
N ILE A 9 16.15 6.73 -7.85
CA ILE A 9 15.17 6.77 -8.94
C ILE A 9 15.97 6.69 -10.25
N PRO A 10 15.88 5.58 -11.01
CA PRO A 10 16.64 5.44 -12.26
C PRO A 10 16.04 6.31 -13.37
N ASP A 11 16.89 6.81 -14.27
CA ASP A 11 16.45 7.57 -15.45
C ASP A 11 15.67 6.71 -16.46
N ASN A 12 15.98 5.41 -16.51
CA ASN A 12 15.34 4.45 -17.40
C ASN A 12 14.35 3.55 -16.63
N PRO A 13 13.23 3.14 -17.24
CA PRO A 13 12.26 2.26 -16.61
C PRO A 13 12.88 0.87 -16.34
N ARG A 14 12.44 0.25 -15.24
CA ARG A 14 12.78 -1.13 -14.90
C ARG A 14 11.66 -2.08 -15.36
N THR A 15 11.97 -3.37 -15.45
CA THR A 15 10.98 -4.38 -15.80
C THR A 15 9.97 -4.59 -14.67
N LEU A 16 8.78 -5.11 -15.00
CA LEU A 16 7.78 -5.47 -13.98
C LEU A 16 8.34 -6.50 -12.98
N HIS A 17 9.18 -7.43 -13.44
CA HIS A 17 9.81 -8.42 -12.55
C HIS A 17 10.69 -7.74 -11.50
N GLN A 18 11.49 -6.75 -11.88
CA GLN A 18 12.31 -6.01 -10.94
C GLN A 18 11.45 -5.22 -9.94
N LEU A 19 10.36 -4.60 -10.40
CA LEU A 19 9.42 -3.90 -9.51
C LEU A 19 8.83 -4.84 -8.45
N LEU A 20 8.46 -6.07 -8.82
CA LEU A 20 7.95 -7.07 -7.87
C LEU A 20 9.02 -7.48 -6.86
N GLN A 21 10.28 -7.65 -7.28
CA GLN A 21 11.39 -7.91 -6.36
C GLN A 21 11.60 -6.75 -5.40
N ASP A 22 11.55 -5.51 -5.89
CA ASP A 22 11.70 -4.30 -5.08
C ASP A 22 10.57 -4.21 -4.03
N CYS A 23 9.31 -4.50 -4.42
CA CYS A 23 8.17 -4.58 -3.48
C CYS A 23 8.38 -5.66 -2.41
N GLN A 24 8.88 -6.84 -2.78
CA GLN A 24 9.17 -7.91 -1.83
C GLN A 24 10.24 -7.49 -0.82
N GLU A 25 11.28 -6.79 -1.27
CA GLU A 25 12.37 -6.33 -0.41
C GLU A 25 11.91 -5.27 0.59
N VAL A 26 11.05 -4.35 0.16
CA VAL A 26 10.41 -3.36 1.05
C VAL A 26 9.59 -4.05 2.14
N LEU A 27 8.77 -5.05 1.79
CA LEU A 27 7.99 -5.81 2.77
C LEU A 27 8.85 -6.66 3.70
N ARG A 28 9.98 -7.19 3.21
CA ARG A 28 10.93 -8.00 3.99
C ARG A 28 11.65 -7.17 5.04
N LEU A 29 12.06 -5.95 4.69
CA LEU A 29 12.79 -5.02 5.55
C LEU A 29 11.88 -4.21 6.48
N GLY A 30 10.60 -4.09 6.15
CA GLY A 30 9.60 -3.38 6.93
C GLY A 30 9.30 -4.02 8.30
N VAL A 31 8.87 -3.18 9.25
CA VAL A 31 8.41 -3.64 10.56
C VAL A 31 7.03 -4.30 10.40
N ARG A 32 6.85 -5.50 10.95
CA ARG A 32 5.58 -6.23 10.93
C ARG A 32 4.63 -5.72 12.02
N THR A 33 3.92 -4.63 11.76
CA THR A 33 2.95 -4.02 12.70
C THR A 33 1.77 -4.94 13.04
N GLY A 34 1.42 -5.87 12.14
CA GLY A 34 0.41 -6.90 12.37
C GLY A 34 0.88 -8.13 13.16
N HIS A 35 2.15 -8.19 13.56
CA HIS A 35 2.67 -9.35 14.29
C HIS A 35 2.11 -9.38 15.72
N PRO A 36 1.64 -10.54 16.27
CA PRO A 36 1.04 -10.61 17.61
C PRO A 36 1.94 -10.19 18.77
N ARG A 37 3.25 -10.09 18.52
CA ARG A 37 4.27 -9.60 19.48
C ARG A 37 4.77 -8.18 19.20
N PHE A 38 4.05 -7.41 18.40
CA PHE A 38 4.36 -6.00 18.14
C PHE A 38 3.58 -5.12 19.11
N PHE A 39 4.27 -4.56 20.12
CA PHE A 39 3.66 -3.75 21.19
C PHE A 39 4.19 -2.30 21.24
N ASN A 40 4.79 -1.83 20.15
CA ASN A 40 5.47 -0.54 20.13
C ASN A 40 4.51 0.65 20.03
N GLN A 41 3.27 0.45 19.59
CA GLN A 41 2.30 1.52 19.29
C GLN A 41 0.90 1.12 19.73
N ILE A 42 0.03 2.12 19.90
CA ILE A 42 -1.41 1.91 20.18
C ILE A 42 -2.16 1.34 18.97
N SER A 43 -1.69 1.65 17.75
CA SER A 43 -2.21 1.09 16.51
C SER A 43 -1.35 -0.11 16.12
N CYS A 44 -1.93 -1.31 16.20
CA CYS A 44 -1.27 -2.58 15.88
C CYS A 44 -2.29 -3.60 15.37
N GLY A 45 -1.80 -4.75 14.89
CA GLY A 45 -2.64 -5.79 14.32
C GLY A 45 -2.86 -5.61 12.81
N LEU A 46 -3.57 -6.57 12.22
CA LEU A 46 -3.94 -6.60 10.80
C LEU A 46 -5.36 -7.16 10.68
N ASP A 47 -6.33 -6.27 10.52
CA ASP A 47 -7.73 -6.64 10.28
C ASP A 47 -7.98 -6.87 8.78
N LEU A 48 -8.42 -8.08 8.42
CA LEU A 48 -8.56 -8.49 7.02
C LEU A 48 -9.71 -7.76 6.30
N VAL A 49 -10.77 -7.41 7.02
CA VAL A 49 -11.91 -6.67 6.45
C VAL A 49 -11.51 -5.24 6.14
N SER A 50 -10.80 -4.60 7.06
CA SER A 50 -10.25 -3.25 6.87
C SER A 50 -9.24 -3.20 5.72
N MET A 51 -8.34 -4.20 5.60
CA MET A 51 -7.40 -4.29 4.48
C MET A 51 -8.12 -4.44 3.13
N ALA A 52 -9.19 -5.24 3.06
CA ALA A 52 -10.01 -5.35 1.86
C ALA A 52 -10.68 -4.00 1.52
N GLY A 53 -11.13 -3.26 2.54
CA GLY A 53 -11.62 -1.89 2.40
C GLY A 53 -10.57 -0.94 1.80
N GLU A 54 -9.34 -0.99 2.31
CA GLU A 54 -8.23 -0.17 1.78
C GLU A 54 -7.93 -0.48 0.30
N TRP A 55 -7.90 -1.76 -0.08
CA TRP A 55 -7.72 -2.15 -1.49
C TRP A 55 -8.86 -1.65 -2.37
N LEU A 56 -10.10 -1.72 -1.90
CA LEU A 56 -11.27 -1.21 -2.60
C LEU A 56 -11.17 0.31 -2.76
N THR A 57 -10.85 1.05 -1.69
CA THR A 57 -10.68 2.51 -1.72
C THR A 57 -9.55 2.92 -2.66
N ALA A 58 -8.41 2.24 -2.64
CA ALA A 58 -7.29 2.51 -3.56
C ALA A 58 -7.67 2.22 -5.02
N THR A 59 -8.48 1.18 -5.26
CA THR A 59 -9.00 0.85 -6.60
C THR A 59 -10.00 1.90 -7.09
N ALA A 60 -10.83 2.45 -6.19
CA ALA A 60 -11.78 3.50 -6.52
C ALA A 60 -11.11 4.84 -6.86
N ASN A 61 -9.98 5.15 -6.22
CA ASN A 61 -9.11 6.30 -6.52
C ASN A 61 -9.86 7.64 -6.72
N THR A 62 -10.79 7.95 -5.82
CA THR A 62 -11.60 9.19 -5.83
C THR A 62 -11.24 10.12 -4.67
N ASN A 63 -11.65 11.39 -4.75
CA ASN A 63 -11.42 12.39 -3.72
C ASN A 63 -12.73 12.69 -2.96
N MET A 64 -12.66 12.81 -1.65
CA MET A 64 -13.78 13.16 -0.76
C MET A 64 -14.29 14.61 -0.88
N TYR A 65 -13.74 15.42 -1.79
CA TYR A 65 -14.04 16.85 -1.88
C TYR A 65 -15.48 17.15 -2.34
N ASP A 66 -16.04 16.34 -3.23
CA ASP A 66 -17.39 16.53 -3.75
C ASP A 66 -18.21 15.23 -3.75
N PHE A 67 -19.47 15.35 -3.37
CA PHE A 67 -20.38 14.20 -3.26
C PHE A 67 -20.52 13.44 -4.58
N SER A 68 -20.53 14.14 -5.72
CA SER A 68 -20.74 13.55 -7.04
C SER A 68 -19.69 12.52 -7.43
N THR A 69 -18.41 12.79 -7.20
CA THR A 69 -17.31 11.87 -7.58
C THR A 69 -17.06 10.77 -6.54
N SER A 70 -17.40 11.03 -5.27
CA SER A 70 -17.26 10.07 -4.17
C SER A 70 -18.46 9.16 -3.96
N PHE A 71 -19.57 9.39 -4.68
CA PHE A 71 -20.76 8.58 -4.54
C PHE A 71 -20.49 7.15 -5.01
N ILE A 72 -20.81 6.17 -4.14
CA ILE A 72 -20.44 4.75 -4.32
C ILE A 72 -20.95 4.19 -5.66
N ASP A 73 -22.15 4.56 -6.09
CA ASP A 73 -22.72 4.06 -7.36
C ASP A 73 -22.07 4.68 -8.61
N TYR A 74 -21.31 5.76 -8.46
CA TYR A 74 -20.61 6.44 -9.56
C TYR A 74 -19.18 5.93 -9.78
N ILE A 75 -18.65 5.07 -8.88
CA ILE A 75 -17.36 4.40 -9.05
C ILE A 75 -17.52 3.30 -10.12
N LYS A 76 -17.59 3.72 -11.38
CA LYS A 76 -17.41 2.82 -12.52
C LYS A 76 -15.93 2.49 -12.60
N ILE A 77 -15.59 1.25 -12.24
CA ILE A 77 -14.27 0.67 -12.53
C ILE A 77 -14.06 0.85 -14.04
N LYS A 78 -13.24 1.83 -14.42
CA LYS A 78 -12.83 2.08 -15.79
C LYS A 78 -11.69 1.16 -16.17
#